data_AF-A0A816L2T5-F1
#
_entry.id   AF-A0A816L2T5-F1
#
_cell.length_a   1.000
_cell.length_b   1.000
_cell.length_c   1.000
_cell.angle_alpha   90.00
_cell.angle_beta   90.00
_cell.angle_gamma   90.00
#
_symmetry.space_group_name_H-M   'P 1'
#
loop_
_entity.id
_entity.type
_entity.pdbx_description
1 polymer ?
#
loop_
_entity_poly.entity_id
_entity_poly.type
_entity_poly.pdbx_seq_one_letter_code
_entity_poly.pdbx_strand_id
1 'polypeptide(L)'
;MIYSGVQSDNKTRKAHGVAICLDPIATKVWKDSGSEWEAVSERIIKIRLKCTPIDITVLSVYSPVNPSAKQMANDADKFYSDLQDTINNVSTNDMLIIMGDLNARVGGNQQQLASINSVGPFTVDVENENGARLVEWCEINNIVVSNTFFQHKLLHQTSWMHPGNKIWHMIDYTLVNKKFRSSVEDVRMYRRASGGIETDHHLMRTKIKIHLKSRRKGVLQKKTSIDAVKLKDEKLVEAFQKGLRERVDDANVDTISIDEKYEMFVSHLKEKAREHFILDKKVNRKKRMAYR
;
A
#
# COMPACT_ATOMS: atom_id res chain seq x y z
N MET A 1 3.48 7.25 -1.74
CA MET A 1 4.42 6.23 -1.23
C MET A 1 4.25 6.16 0.28
N ILE A 2 4.11 4.96 0.80
CA ILE A 2 4.10 4.66 2.23
C ILE A 2 5.33 3.78 2.48
N TYR A 3 6.09 4.03 3.54
CA TYR A 3 7.40 3.42 3.75
C TYR A 3 7.59 3.02 5.22
N SER A 4 8.28 1.89 5.43
CA SER A 4 8.76 1.43 6.73
C SER A 4 10.25 1.08 6.61
N GLY A 5 11.06 1.46 7.60
CA GLY A 5 12.49 1.18 7.61
C GLY A 5 13.19 1.81 8.81
N VAL A 6 14.50 1.64 8.89
CA VAL A 6 15.32 2.09 10.04
C VAL A 6 15.22 3.62 10.24
N GLN A 7 14.97 4.04 11.49
CA GLN A 7 14.87 5.46 11.90
C GLN A 7 16.24 6.17 11.84
N SER A 8 16.21 7.50 11.70
CA SER A 8 17.33 8.36 11.27
C SER A 8 18.49 8.56 12.25
N ASP A 9 18.49 7.89 13.40
CA ASP A 9 19.37 8.29 14.51
C ASP A 9 20.76 7.62 14.51
N ASN A 10 21.06 6.78 13.51
CA ASN A 10 22.39 6.16 13.37
C ASN A 10 23.02 6.43 11.99
N LYS A 11 24.26 6.96 12.02
CA LYS A 11 25.14 7.26 10.87
C LYS A 11 25.69 6.01 10.15
N THR A 12 24.94 4.92 10.11
CA THR A 12 25.27 3.72 9.32
C THR A 12 24.45 3.70 8.04
N ARG A 13 24.98 3.14 6.94
CA ARG A 13 24.19 2.90 5.73
C ARG A 13 22.93 2.13 6.13
N LYS A 14 21.75 2.68 5.81
CA LYS A 14 20.45 2.07 6.13
C LYS A 14 20.43 0.65 5.57
N ALA A 15 20.33 -0.35 6.44
CA ALA A 15 20.45 -1.74 6.05
C ALA A 15 19.18 -2.27 5.36
N HIS A 16 18.00 -1.81 5.79
CA HIS A 16 16.70 -2.40 5.40
C HIS A 16 15.59 -1.34 5.27
N GLY A 17 14.59 -1.63 4.42
CA GLY A 17 13.38 -0.83 4.27
C GLY A 17 12.43 -1.40 3.21
N VAL A 18 11.14 -1.19 3.39
CA VAL A 18 10.07 -1.62 2.47
C VAL A 18 9.11 -0.46 2.19
N ALA A 19 8.52 -0.45 0.99
CA ALA A 19 7.62 0.61 0.57
C ALA A 19 6.46 0.08 -0.26
N ILE A 20 5.30 0.75 -0.13
CA ILE A 20 4.16 0.55 -1.01
C ILE A 20 3.83 1.87 -1.72
N CYS A 21 3.72 1.77 -3.05
CA CYS A 21 3.31 2.85 -3.93
C CYS A 21 2.01 2.47 -4.62
N LEU A 22 1.00 3.33 -4.48
CA LEU A 22 -0.28 3.20 -5.16
C LEU A 22 -0.35 4.22 -6.30
N ASP A 23 -1.05 3.87 -7.38
CA ASP A 23 -1.45 4.81 -8.43
C ASP A 23 -2.15 6.04 -7.83
N PRO A 24 -2.04 7.26 -8.41
CA PRO A 24 -2.66 8.46 -7.85
C PRO A 24 -4.17 8.35 -7.60
N ILE A 25 -4.91 7.66 -8.49
CA ILE A 25 -6.35 7.43 -8.33
C ILE A 25 -6.57 6.45 -7.17
N ALA A 26 -5.83 5.35 -7.14
CA ALA A 26 -5.91 4.37 -6.05
C ALA A 26 -5.57 4.99 -4.69
N THR A 27 -4.52 5.82 -4.64
CA THR A 27 -4.10 6.57 -3.44
C THR A 27 -5.23 7.44 -2.92
N LYS A 28 -5.89 8.18 -3.81
CA LYS A 28 -7.02 9.03 -3.42
C LYS A 28 -8.18 8.21 -2.86
N VAL A 29 -8.55 7.13 -3.54
CA VAL A 29 -9.66 6.26 -3.11
C VAL A 29 -9.36 5.59 -1.77
N TRP A 30 -8.12 5.15 -1.57
CA TRP A 30 -7.62 4.56 -0.32
C TRP A 30 -7.71 5.56 0.84
N LYS A 31 -7.28 6.80 0.65
CA LYS A 31 -7.44 7.88 1.66
C LYS A 31 -8.92 8.15 1.95
N ASP A 32 -9.73 8.31 0.90
CA ASP A 32 -11.16 8.63 1.01
C ASP A 32 -12.00 7.49 1.63
N SER A 33 -11.47 6.27 1.76
CA SER A 33 -12.16 5.16 2.42
C SER A 33 -11.81 5.01 3.90
N GLY A 34 -10.94 5.88 4.42
CA GLY A 34 -10.39 5.73 5.78
C GLY A 34 -9.62 4.41 5.90
N SER A 35 -8.92 4.02 4.85
CA SER A 35 -8.04 2.87 4.88
C SER A 35 -6.75 3.23 5.61
N GLU A 36 -6.22 2.27 6.35
CA GLU A 36 -5.04 2.46 7.19
C GLU A 36 -3.86 1.65 6.65
N TRP A 37 -2.68 2.03 7.11
CA TRP A 37 -1.43 1.33 6.87
C TRP A 37 -0.71 1.16 8.19
N GLU A 38 0.18 0.17 8.24
CA GLU A 38 0.93 -0.18 9.44
C GLU A 38 2.38 -0.48 9.05
N ALA A 39 3.32 0.23 9.67
CA ALA A 39 4.73 -0.16 9.70
C ALA A 39 4.90 -1.22 10.80
N VAL A 40 4.87 -2.50 10.42
CA VAL A 40 5.02 -3.63 11.35
C VAL A 40 6.46 -3.72 11.83
N SER A 41 7.41 -3.65 10.89
CA SER A 41 8.84 -3.62 11.15
C SER A 41 9.57 -2.93 10.00
N GLU A 42 10.88 -2.76 10.10
CA GLU A 42 11.73 -2.26 9.00
C GLU A 42 11.69 -3.14 7.74
N ARG A 43 11.13 -4.35 7.85
CA ARG A 43 11.06 -5.38 6.80
C ARG A 43 9.64 -5.71 6.39
N ILE A 44 8.61 -5.21 7.08
CA ILE A 44 7.21 -5.52 6.81
C ILE A 44 6.38 -4.25 6.89
N ILE A 45 5.66 -3.94 5.82
CA ILE A 45 4.65 -2.89 5.79
C ILE A 45 3.33 -3.45 5.27
N LYS A 46 2.23 -3.11 5.92
CA LYS A 46 0.88 -3.56 5.58
C LYS A 46 0.03 -2.37 5.17
N ILE A 47 -0.78 -2.55 4.13
CA ILE A 47 -1.93 -1.69 3.83
C ILE A 47 -3.17 -2.55 3.69
N ARG A 48 -4.33 -1.98 4.04
CA ARG A 48 -5.62 -2.60 3.73
C ARG A 48 -6.39 -1.70 2.78
N LEU A 49 -6.84 -2.22 1.65
CA LEU A 49 -7.67 -1.54 0.67
C LEU A 49 -9.12 -1.90 0.94
N LYS A 50 -9.89 -0.95 1.48
CA LYS A 50 -11.33 -1.11 1.68
C LYS A 50 -12.07 -1.11 0.35
N CYS A 51 -12.63 -2.26 -0.02
CA CYS A 51 -13.22 -2.57 -1.31
C CYS A 51 -14.59 -3.25 -1.10
N THR A 52 -15.31 -3.55 -2.18
CA THR A 52 -16.59 -4.27 -2.09
C THR A 52 -16.69 -5.21 -3.28
N PRO A 53 -17.10 -6.49 -3.11
CA PRO A 53 -17.53 -7.11 -1.85
C PRO A 53 -16.39 -7.58 -0.93
N ILE A 54 -15.14 -7.49 -1.38
CA ILE A 54 -13.98 -8.08 -0.71
C ILE A 54 -12.92 -7.01 -0.51
N ASP A 55 -12.43 -6.86 0.72
CA ASP A 55 -11.27 -6.04 1.05
C ASP A 55 -9.97 -6.74 0.64
N ILE A 56 -8.94 -5.97 0.35
CA ILE A 56 -7.65 -6.50 -0.09
C ILE A 56 -6.58 -6.03 0.89
N THR A 57 -5.92 -6.96 1.56
CA THR A 57 -4.77 -6.65 2.42
C THR A 57 -3.48 -6.97 1.68
N VAL A 58 -2.60 -5.97 1.58
CA VAL A 58 -1.31 -6.09 0.88
C VAL A 58 -0.17 -5.89 1.86
N LEU A 59 0.75 -6.83 1.92
CA LEU A 59 1.99 -6.75 2.66
C LEU A 59 3.16 -6.62 1.67
N SER A 60 4.04 -5.65 1.90
CA SER A 60 5.36 -5.64 1.29
C SER A 60 6.38 -6.11 2.31
N VAL A 61 7.19 -7.10 1.93
CA VAL A 61 8.11 -7.79 2.82
C VAL A 61 9.53 -7.83 2.28
N TYR A 62 10.52 -7.83 3.18
CA TYR A 62 11.92 -8.07 2.87
C TYR A 62 12.56 -8.98 3.93
N SER A 63 12.65 -10.27 3.64
CA SER A 63 13.19 -11.27 4.57
C SER A 63 14.71 -11.13 4.75
N PRO A 64 15.26 -11.46 5.93
CA PRO A 64 16.71 -11.62 6.10
C PRO A 64 17.31 -12.65 5.15
N VAL A 65 18.58 -12.46 4.80
CA VAL A 65 19.37 -13.47 4.06
C VAL A 65 19.55 -14.71 4.94
N ASN A 66 19.66 -15.88 4.32
CA ASN A 66 19.89 -17.16 5.01
C ASN A 66 20.89 -17.02 6.18
N PRO A 67 20.56 -17.58 7.35
CA PRO A 67 21.38 -17.38 8.54
C PRO A 67 22.66 -18.20 8.50
N SER A 68 23.74 -17.64 7.95
CA SER A 68 25.07 -18.26 8.07
C SER A 68 25.70 -18.04 9.44
N ALA A 69 25.07 -17.26 10.32
CA ALA A 69 25.55 -16.90 11.66
C ALA A 69 24.39 -16.82 12.67
N LYS A 70 24.72 -16.99 13.96
CA LYS A 70 23.74 -17.01 15.08
C LYS A 70 22.87 -15.73 15.14
N GLN A 71 23.42 -14.57 14.84
CA GLN A 71 22.67 -13.31 14.82
C GLN A 71 21.61 -13.27 13.72
N MET A 72 21.93 -13.80 12.53
CA MET A 72 20.99 -13.86 11.41
C MET A 72 19.86 -14.87 11.67
N ALA A 73 20.10 -15.92 12.46
CA ALA A 73 19.05 -16.86 12.86
C ALA A 73 17.97 -16.16 13.70
N ASN A 74 18.39 -15.31 14.64
CA ASN A 74 17.46 -14.50 15.43
C ASN A 74 16.65 -13.53 14.56
N ASP A 75 17.26 -12.92 13.54
CA ASP A 75 16.56 -12.01 12.63
C ASP A 75 15.49 -12.73 11.80
N ALA A 76 15.81 -13.94 11.33
CA ALA A 76 14.86 -14.76 10.58
C ALA A 76 13.67 -15.19 11.45
N ASP A 77 13.92 -15.64 12.68
CA ASP A 77 12.84 -16.03 13.60
C ASP A 77 11.95 -14.85 13.95
N LYS A 78 12.54 -13.67 14.20
CA LYS A 78 11.77 -12.43 14.42
C LYS A 78 10.92 -12.07 13.20
N PHE A 79 11.49 -12.13 11.99
CA PHE A 79 10.76 -11.83 10.76
C PHE A 79 9.52 -12.71 10.59
N TYR A 80 9.65 -14.03 10.77
CA TYR A 80 8.51 -14.94 10.65
C TYR A 80 7.51 -14.79 11.80
N SER A 81 7.95 -14.44 13.01
CA SER A 81 7.05 -14.08 14.12
C SER A 81 6.22 -12.84 13.79
N ASP A 82 6.88 -11.73 13.41
CA ASP A 82 6.19 -10.49 13.03
C ASP A 82 5.22 -10.73 11.87
N LEU A 83 5.63 -11.54 10.88
CA LEU A 83 4.80 -11.90 9.73
C LEU A 83 3.58 -12.72 10.16
N GLN A 84 3.75 -13.70 11.03
CA GLN A 84 2.67 -14.53 11.56
C GLN A 84 1.67 -13.69 12.35
N ASP A 85 2.14 -12.84 13.26
CA ASP A 85 1.28 -11.94 14.04
C ASP A 85 0.52 -10.97 13.13
N THR A 86 1.17 -10.49 12.08
CA THR A 86 0.53 -9.62 11.09
C THR A 86 -0.63 -10.33 10.39
N ILE A 87 -0.44 -11.57 9.91
CA ILE A 87 -1.49 -12.30 9.18
C ILE A 87 -2.60 -12.82 10.11
N ASN A 88 -2.30 -13.13 11.37
CA ASN A 88 -3.31 -13.51 12.37
C ASN A 88 -4.34 -12.38 12.59
N ASN A 89 -3.91 -11.13 12.41
CA ASN A 89 -4.77 -9.95 12.51
C ASN A 89 -5.47 -9.58 11.19
N VAL A 90 -5.23 -10.30 10.09
CA VAL A 90 -5.91 -10.08 8.81
C VAL A 90 -7.23 -10.83 8.81
N SER A 91 -8.30 -10.18 8.34
CA SER A 91 -9.60 -10.85 8.19
C SER A 91 -9.49 -12.01 7.19
N THR A 92 -10.04 -13.17 7.55
CA THR A 92 -10.12 -14.35 6.66
C THR A 92 -10.98 -14.11 5.40
N ASN A 93 -11.77 -13.02 5.39
CA ASN A 93 -12.54 -12.60 4.24
C ASN A 93 -11.74 -11.80 3.23
N ASP A 94 -10.64 -11.17 3.66
CA ASP A 94 -9.79 -10.38 2.79
C ASP A 94 -9.06 -11.27 1.77
N MET A 95 -8.81 -10.70 0.60
CA MET A 95 -7.75 -11.19 -0.26
C MET A 95 -6.41 -10.74 0.32
N LEU A 96 -5.61 -11.68 0.81
CA LEU A 96 -4.28 -11.42 1.34
C LEU A 96 -3.26 -11.57 0.21
N ILE A 97 -2.46 -10.54 -0.01
CA ILE A 97 -1.37 -10.52 -0.98
C ILE A 97 -0.09 -10.13 -0.23
N ILE A 98 0.94 -10.97 -0.29
CA ILE A 98 2.25 -10.70 0.29
C ILE A 98 3.25 -10.66 -0.86
N MET A 99 4.02 -9.59 -0.98
CA MET A 99 4.95 -9.39 -2.08
C MET A 99 6.31 -8.88 -1.61
N GLY A 100 7.38 -9.41 -2.18
CA GLY A 100 8.72 -8.88 -2.00
C GLY A 100 9.79 -9.96 -2.06
N ASP A 101 10.99 -9.58 -1.61
CA ASP A 101 12.15 -10.45 -1.55
C ASP A 101 12.12 -11.26 -0.25
N LEU A 102 11.93 -12.57 -0.37
CA LEU A 102 11.89 -13.48 0.76
C LEU A 102 13.24 -14.17 1.01
N ASN A 103 14.27 -13.90 0.19
CA ASN A 103 15.57 -14.56 0.26
C ASN A 103 15.47 -16.10 0.31
N ALA A 104 14.38 -16.63 -0.24
CA ALA A 104 14.01 -18.03 -0.20
C ALA A 104 14.19 -18.62 -1.59
N ARG A 105 14.84 -19.77 -1.69
CA ARG A 105 14.88 -20.57 -2.92
C ARG A 105 13.98 -21.75 -2.69
N VAL A 106 12.79 -21.71 -3.25
CA VAL A 106 11.83 -22.82 -3.21
C VAL A 106 12.16 -23.81 -4.32
N GLY A 107 12.30 -25.08 -3.96
CA GLY A 107 12.79 -26.12 -4.85
C GLY A 107 12.46 -27.50 -4.32
N GLY A 108 12.59 -28.52 -5.15
CA GLY A 108 12.31 -29.89 -4.75
C GLY A 108 12.17 -30.80 -5.97
N ASN A 109 12.25 -32.11 -5.75
CA ASN A 109 11.92 -33.05 -6.82
C ASN A 109 10.40 -33.06 -7.08
N GLN A 110 9.99 -33.56 -8.24
CA GLN A 110 8.58 -33.53 -8.65
C GLN A 110 7.64 -34.28 -7.68
N GLN A 111 8.13 -35.34 -7.02
CA GLN A 111 7.35 -36.10 -6.04
C GLN A 111 7.12 -35.30 -4.75
N GLN A 112 8.16 -34.64 -4.25
CA GLN A 112 8.08 -33.74 -3.09
C GLN A 112 7.11 -32.60 -3.37
N LEU A 113 7.26 -31.92 -4.52
CA LEU A 113 6.39 -30.80 -4.89
C LEU A 113 4.93 -31.23 -5.07
N ALA A 114 4.68 -32.42 -5.63
CA ALA A 114 3.33 -32.95 -5.79
C ALA A 114 2.60 -33.22 -4.46
N SER A 115 3.35 -33.36 -3.35
CA SER A 115 2.78 -33.56 -2.01
C SER A 115 2.45 -32.25 -1.28
N ILE A 116 2.87 -31.10 -1.83
CA ILE A 116 2.75 -29.77 -1.21
C ILE A 116 1.65 -28.99 -1.94
N ASN A 117 0.73 -28.37 -1.19
CA ASN A 117 -0.42 -27.68 -1.79
C ASN A 117 -0.16 -26.20 -2.13
N SER A 118 0.82 -25.60 -1.47
CA SER A 118 1.19 -24.19 -1.54
C SER A 118 2.18 -23.91 -2.65
N VAL A 119 2.84 -24.94 -3.20
CA VAL A 119 3.88 -24.81 -4.21
C VAL A 119 3.45 -25.53 -5.48
N GLY A 120 3.63 -24.88 -6.62
CA GLY A 120 3.38 -25.44 -7.95
C GLY A 120 4.60 -26.16 -8.53
N PRO A 121 4.44 -26.84 -9.67
CA PRO A 121 5.48 -27.72 -10.23
C PRO A 121 6.62 -26.96 -10.94
N PHE A 122 6.53 -25.63 -11.08
CA PHE A 122 7.45 -24.80 -11.87
C PHE A 122 8.44 -24.03 -10.98
N THR A 123 9.12 -24.73 -10.09
CA THR A 123 10.28 -24.22 -9.35
C THR A 123 11.54 -24.29 -10.22
N VAL A 124 12.55 -23.48 -9.90
CA VAL A 124 13.79 -23.37 -10.70
C VAL A 124 15.06 -23.58 -9.88
N ASP A 125 14.93 -23.60 -8.56
CA ASP A 125 16.07 -23.60 -7.64
C ASP A 125 16.18 -24.92 -6.87
N VAL A 126 17.37 -25.15 -6.32
CA VAL A 126 17.56 -26.10 -5.23
C VAL A 126 17.16 -25.43 -3.92
N GLU A 127 16.37 -26.12 -3.12
CA GLU A 127 15.83 -25.58 -1.88
C GLU A 127 16.95 -25.12 -0.93
N ASN A 128 16.76 -23.95 -0.32
CA ASN A 128 17.59 -23.49 0.80
C ASN A 128 16.77 -23.44 2.10
N GLU A 129 17.43 -23.15 3.22
CA GLU A 129 16.77 -23.09 4.54
C GLU A 129 15.58 -22.11 4.58
N ASN A 130 15.73 -20.89 4.05
CA ASN A 130 14.61 -19.94 3.91
C ASN A 130 13.49 -20.49 2.99
N GLY A 131 13.85 -21.26 1.96
CA GLY A 131 12.92 -21.97 1.07
C GLY A 131 12.06 -22.96 1.84
N ALA A 132 12.68 -23.87 2.58
CA ALA A 132 11.98 -24.85 3.39
C ALA A 132 11.05 -24.17 4.42
N ARG A 133 11.55 -23.15 5.12
CA ARG A 133 10.78 -22.38 6.10
C ARG A 133 9.59 -21.65 5.47
N LEU A 134 9.78 -21.05 4.29
CA LEU A 134 8.70 -20.40 3.55
C LEU A 134 7.62 -21.41 3.14
N VAL A 135 8.01 -22.57 2.62
CA VAL A 135 7.08 -23.62 2.20
C VAL A 135 6.25 -24.13 3.38
N GLU A 136 6.90 -24.46 4.50
CA GLU A 136 6.23 -24.88 5.72
C GLU A 136 5.25 -23.81 6.22
N TRP A 137 5.70 -22.55 6.30
CA TRP A 137 4.86 -21.43 6.72
C TRP A 137 3.66 -21.22 5.79
N CYS A 138 3.84 -21.37 4.48
CA CYS A 138 2.76 -21.26 3.51
C CYS A 138 1.74 -22.42 3.61
N GLU A 139 2.19 -23.66 3.82
CA GLU A 139 1.29 -24.81 4.05
C GLU A 139 0.41 -24.59 5.27
N ILE A 140 1.02 -24.23 6.41
CA ILE A 140 0.30 -24.00 7.68
C ILE A 140 -0.77 -22.92 7.54
N ASN A 141 -0.44 -21.83 6.84
CA ASN A 141 -1.32 -20.67 6.70
C ASN A 141 -2.27 -20.73 5.49
N ASN A 142 -2.31 -21.85 4.75
CA ASN A 142 -3.08 -21.98 3.50
C ASN A 142 -2.79 -20.83 2.52
N ILE A 143 -1.51 -20.54 2.29
CA ILE A 143 -1.01 -19.52 1.37
C ILE A 143 -0.30 -20.22 0.21
N VAL A 144 -0.45 -19.71 -1.00
CA VAL A 144 0.20 -20.25 -2.20
C VAL A 144 1.35 -19.38 -2.66
N VAL A 145 2.48 -20.00 -3.02
CA VAL A 145 3.64 -19.38 -3.65
C VAL A 145 3.36 -19.21 -5.14
N SER A 146 2.62 -18.15 -5.49
CA SER A 146 1.93 -18.03 -6.78
C SER A 146 2.84 -18.20 -8.00
N ASN A 147 4.08 -17.70 -7.94
CA ASN A 147 5.07 -17.77 -9.02
C ASN A 147 5.35 -19.20 -9.51
N THR A 148 5.23 -20.19 -8.61
CA THR A 148 5.57 -21.59 -8.87
C THR A 148 4.47 -22.36 -9.64
N PHE A 149 3.30 -21.74 -9.85
CA PHE A 149 2.17 -22.34 -10.58
C PHE A 149 2.12 -21.97 -12.07
N PHE A 150 2.98 -21.04 -12.52
CA PHE A 150 2.98 -20.57 -13.90
C PHE A 150 4.20 -21.07 -14.67
N GLN A 151 3.95 -21.77 -15.77
CA GLN A 151 5.01 -22.19 -16.67
C GLN A 151 5.51 -21.01 -17.49
N HIS A 152 6.79 -20.67 -17.31
CA HIS A 152 7.46 -19.64 -18.09
C HIS A 152 8.85 -20.12 -18.52
N LYS A 153 9.47 -19.36 -19.44
CA LYS A 153 10.92 -19.51 -19.69
C LYS A 153 11.67 -19.10 -18.42
N LEU A 154 12.79 -19.77 -18.11
CA LEU A 154 13.62 -19.50 -16.92
C LEU A 154 13.88 -17.99 -16.70
N LEU A 155 14.15 -17.29 -17.80
CA LEU A 155 14.41 -15.85 -17.85
C LEU A 155 13.28 -14.95 -17.30
N HIS A 156 12.07 -15.49 -17.19
CA HIS A 156 10.85 -14.86 -16.68
C HIS A 156 10.42 -15.39 -15.30
N GLN A 157 11.15 -16.36 -14.73
CA GLN A 157 10.90 -16.93 -13.40
C GLN A 157 11.90 -16.42 -12.37
N THR A 158 13.15 -16.20 -12.78
CA THR A 158 14.23 -15.78 -11.89
C THR A 158 14.28 -14.27 -11.70
N SER A 159 14.36 -13.83 -10.45
CA SER A 159 14.36 -12.43 -10.06
C SER A 159 15.75 -11.89 -9.74
N TRP A 160 16.66 -12.67 -9.16
CA TRP A 160 17.93 -12.15 -8.65
C TRP A 160 19.14 -12.83 -9.28
N MET A 161 20.21 -12.07 -9.56
CA MET A 161 21.48 -12.61 -10.05
C MET A 161 22.52 -12.68 -8.92
N HIS A 162 22.94 -13.90 -8.59
CA HIS A 162 23.95 -14.10 -7.56
C HIS A 162 25.29 -13.42 -7.94
N PRO A 163 25.88 -12.59 -7.05
CA PRO A 163 27.00 -11.71 -7.41
C PRO A 163 28.28 -12.48 -7.75
N GLY A 164 28.52 -13.63 -7.11
CA GLY A 164 29.66 -14.50 -7.37
C GLY A 164 29.54 -15.31 -8.66
N ASN A 165 28.72 -16.38 -8.65
CA ASN A 165 28.61 -17.34 -9.75
C ASN A 165 27.74 -16.86 -10.95
N LYS A 166 27.09 -15.69 -10.86
CA LYS A 166 26.22 -15.12 -11.91
C LYS A 166 25.02 -16.00 -12.30
N ILE A 167 24.61 -16.91 -11.42
CA ILE A 167 23.42 -17.73 -11.58
C ILE A 167 22.20 -16.91 -11.15
N TRP A 168 21.11 -17.06 -11.91
CA TRP A 168 19.85 -16.41 -11.60
C TRP A 168 18.97 -17.32 -10.73
N HIS A 169 18.38 -16.75 -9.68
CA HIS A 169 17.50 -17.45 -8.74
C HIS A 169 16.14 -16.75 -8.64
N MET A 170 15.12 -17.48 -8.21
CA MET A 170 13.81 -16.94 -7.87
C MET A 170 13.76 -16.73 -6.35
N ILE A 171 13.83 -15.47 -5.90
CA ILE A 171 13.75 -15.12 -4.47
C ILE A 171 12.67 -14.06 -4.16
N ASP A 172 12.16 -13.40 -5.20
CA ASP A 172 11.03 -12.48 -5.12
C ASP A 172 9.72 -13.22 -5.43
N TYR A 173 8.76 -13.14 -4.52
CA TYR A 173 7.53 -13.91 -4.61
C TYR A 173 6.29 -13.05 -4.42
N THR A 174 5.20 -13.50 -5.03
CA THR A 174 3.84 -13.12 -4.65
C THR A 174 3.14 -14.29 -3.98
N LEU A 175 2.85 -14.14 -2.70
CA LEU A 175 2.08 -15.09 -1.93
C LEU A 175 0.63 -14.63 -1.83
N VAL A 176 -0.32 -15.54 -1.98
CA VAL A 176 -1.75 -15.25 -1.91
C VAL A 176 -2.46 -16.30 -1.08
N ASN A 177 -3.44 -15.93 -0.25
CA ASN A 177 -4.23 -16.93 0.46
C ASN A 177 -4.97 -17.85 -0.54
N LYS A 178 -4.94 -19.16 -0.28
CA LYS A 178 -5.38 -20.23 -1.21
C LYS A 178 -6.79 -20.03 -1.74
N LYS A 179 -7.67 -19.42 -0.93
CA LYS A 179 -9.03 -19.00 -1.31
C LYS A 179 -9.08 -18.15 -2.59
N PHE A 180 -8.07 -17.31 -2.80
CA PHE A 180 -7.99 -16.40 -3.96
C PHE A 180 -6.94 -16.82 -4.98
N ARG A 181 -6.39 -18.05 -4.90
CA ARG A 181 -5.35 -18.51 -5.83
C ARG A 181 -5.74 -18.38 -7.31
N SER A 182 -7.01 -18.66 -7.63
CA SER A 182 -7.55 -18.59 -9.00
C SER A 182 -7.74 -17.17 -9.52
N SER A 183 -7.62 -16.16 -8.64
CA SER A 183 -7.63 -14.75 -9.04
C SER A 183 -6.27 -14.31 -9.59
N VAL A 184 -5.18 -15.03 -9.27
CA VAL A 184 -3.86 -14.75 -9.83
C VAL A 184 -3.83 -15.33 -11.25
N GLU A 185 -3.66 -14.46 -12.25
CA GLU A 185 -3.64 -14.86 -13.67
C GLU A 185 -2.23 -15.11 -14.19
N ASP A 186 -1.22 -14.44 -13.64
CA ASP A 186 0.16 -14.47 -14.11
C ASP A 186 1.09 -13.90 -13.02
N VAL A 187 2.27 -14.48 -12.84
CA VAL A 187 3.36 -13.86 -12.07
C VAL A 187 4.65 -14.01 -12.85
N ARG A 188 5.22 -12.89 -13.29
CA ARG A 188 6.29 -12.88 -14.28
C ARG A 188 7.37 -11.84 -13.98
N MET A 189 8.62 -12.22 -14.20
CA MET A 189 9.78 -11.33 -14.11
C MET A 189 10.01 -10.56 -15.43
N TYR A 190 10.25 -9.26 -15.30
CA TYR A 190 10.50 -8.30 -16.39
C TYR A 190 11.93 -7.80 -16.35
N ARG A 191 12.71 -8.17 -17.37
CA ARG A 191 14.08 -7.69 -17.57
C ARG A 191 14.08 -6.24 -18.02
N ARG A 192 15.09 -5.48 -17.60
CA ARG A 192 15.36 -4.09 -18.04
C ARG A 192 14.23 -3.08 -17.78
N ALA A 193 13.20 -3.48 -17.01
CA ALA A 193 12.13 -2.60 -16.57
C ALA A 193 12.57 -1.65 -15.43
N SER A 194 13.81 -1.80 -14.95
CA SER A 194 14.41 -0.95 -13.92
C SER A 194 14.80 0.45 -14.43
N GLY A 195 14.60 0.76 -15.71
CA GLY A 195 14.73 2.13 -16.22
C GLY A 195 16.13 2.76 -16.07
N GLY A 196 17.18 1.94 -16.01
CA GLY A 196 18.56 2.39 -15.76
C GLY A 196 18.99 2.29 -14.29
N ILE A 197 18.14 1.82 -13.39
CA ILE A 197 18.56 1.44 -12.03
C ILE A 197 19.37 0.15 -12.15
N GLU A 198 20.66 0.24 -11.80
CA GLU A 198 21.58 -0.89 -11.68
C GLU A 198 21.24 -1.72 -10.44
N THR A 199 20.22 -2.56 -10.57
CA THR A 199 19.86 -3.58 -9.57
C THR A 199 20.20 -4.97 -10.10
N ASP A 200 20.61 -5.84 -9.18
CA ASP A 200 20.75 -7.28 -9.37
C ASP A 200 19.40 -8.02 -9.38
N HIS A 201 18.28 -7.32 -9.17
CA HIS A 201 16.93 -7.85 -9.26
C HIS A 201 16.20 -7.45 -10.56
N HIS A 202 15.34 -8.35 -11.05
CA HIS A 202 14.32 -8.08 -12.06
C HIS A 202 13.02 -7.66 -11.40
N LEU A 203 12.27 -6.80 -12.09
CA LEU A 203 10.94 -6.41 -11.64
C LEU A 203 9.96 -7.59 -11.74
N MET A 204 9.38 -7.99 -10.61
CA MET A 204 8.26 -8.94 -10.60
C MET A 204 6.94 -8.20 -10.88
N ARG A 205 6.12 -8.75 -11.77
CA ARG A 205 4.75 -8.28 -12.01
C ARG A 205 3.76 -9.41 -11.77
N THR A 206 2.78 -9.13 -10.93
CA THR A 206 1.66 -10.03 -10.66
C THR A 206 0.39 -9.48 -11.27
N LYS A 207 -0.27 -10.28 -12.10
CA LYS A 207 -1.56 -9.95 -12.70
C LYS A 207 -2.66 -10.64 -11.89
N ILE A 208 -3.58 -9.85 -11.35
CA ILE A 208 -4.67 -10.35 -10.51
C ILE A 208 -6.00 -9.89 -11.10
N LYS A 209 -6.91 -10.84 -11.28
CA LYS A 209 -8.31 -10.61 -11.67
C LYS A 209 -9.19 -10.53 -10.44
N ILE A 210 -9.78 -9.37 -10.21
CA ILE A 210 -10.72 -9.12 -9.12
C ILE A 210 -12.01 -8.50 -9.66
N HIS A 211 -13.15 -8.89 -9.10
CA HIS A 211 -14.46 -8.33 -9.44
C HIS A 211 -14.92 -7.43 -8.29
N LEU A 212 -14.66 -6.13 -8.42
CA LEU A 212 -15.06 -5.13 -7.43
C LEU A 212 -16.30 -4.37 -7.89
N LYS A 213 -17.16 -4.02 -6.93
CA LYS A 213 -18.25 -3.07 -7.16
C LYS A 213 -17.65 -1.69 -7.37
N SER A 214 -18.17 -0.98 -8.36
CA SER A 214 -17.84 0.44 -8.53
C SER A 214 -18.23 1.20 -7.27
N ARG A 215 -17.27 1.93 -6.70
CA ARG A 215 -17.58 2.89 -5.64
C ARG A 215 -18.45 3.96 -6.28
N ARG A 216 -19.76 3.95 -5.98
CA ARG A 216 -20.63 5.09 -6.33
C ARG A 216 -19.92 6.31 -5.78
N LYS A 217 -19.70 7.33 -6.62
CA LYS A 217 -19.23 8.63 -6.14
C LYS A 217 -20.23 9.02 -5.06
N GLY A 218 -19.89 8.79 -3.79
CA GLY A 218 -20.64 9.38 -2.68
C GLY A 218 -20.78 10.83 -3.06
N VAL A 219 -22.01 11.36 -3.00
CA VAL A 219 -22.35 12.73 -3.40
C VAL A 219 -21.16 13.57 -2.99
N LEU A 220 -20.33 13.96 -3.97
CA LEU A 220 -19.15 14.78 -3.69
C LEU A 220 -19.71 15.85 -2.79
N GLN A 221 -19.21 15.97 -1.54
CA GLN A 221 -19.60 17.09 -0.69
C GLN A 221 -19.55 18.27 -1.62
N LYS A 222 -20.72 18.85 -1.93
CA LYS A 222 -20.84 19.82 -3.04
C LYS A 222 -19.74 20.80 -2.74
N LYS A 223 -18.68 20.84 -3.57
CA LYS A 223 -17.62 21.83 -3.41
C LYS A 223 -18.39 23.12 -3.26
N THR A 224 -18.28 23.74 -2.08
CA THR A 224 -19.06 24.92 -1.80
C THR A 224 -18.49 25.95 -2.74
N SER A 225 -19.17 26.17 -3.86
CA SER A 225 -18.65 27.06 -4.87
C SER A 225 -18.82 28.44 -4.27
N ILE A 226 -17.69 29.10 -4.06
CA ILE A 226 -17.64 30.46 -3.54
C ILE A 226 -17.87 31.41 -4.72
N ASP A 227 -18.79 32.34 -4.57
CA ASP A 227 -19.04 33.40 -5.55
C ASP A 227 -17.96 34.48 -5.39
N ALA A 228 -16.86 34.34 -6.12
CA ALA A 228 -15.79 35.33 -6.08
C ALA A 228 -16.25 36.73 -6.52
N VAL A 229 -17.39 36.86 -7.23
CA VAL A 229 -17.94 38.17 -7.62
C VAL A 229 -18.46 38.93 -6.40
N LYS A 230 -18.95 38.24 -5.37
CA LYS A 230 -19.39 38.86 -4.11
C LYS A 230 -18.25 39.50 -3.32
N LEU A 231 -16.98 39.20 -3.63
CA LEU A 231 -15.83 39.88 -3.04
C LEU A 231 -15.69 41.33 -3.52
N LYS A 232 -16.44 41.75 -4.54
CA LYS A 232 -16.52 43.15 -4.97
C LYS A 232 -17.53 43.98 -4.18
N ASP A 233 -18.35 43.33 -3.34
CA ASP A 233 -19.30 44.02 -2.47
C ASP A 233 -18.61 44.33 -1.14
N GLU A 234 -18.26 45.61 -0.96
CA GLU A 234 -17.54 46.10 0.22
C GLU A 234 -18.28 45.77 1.53
N LYS A 235 -19.62 45.81 1.54
CA LYS A 235 -20.41 45.50 2.75
C LYS A 235 -20.32 44.03 3.13
N LEU A 236 -20.30 43.13 2.14
CA LEU A 236 -20.13 41.69 2.37
C LEU A 236 -18.71 41.37 2.84
N VAL A 237 -17.70 42.07 2.31
CA VAL A 237 -16.31 41.93 2.74
C VAL A 237 -16.14 42.42 4.18
N GLU A 238 -16.69 43.59 4.53
CA GLU A 238 -16.66 44.11 5.90
C GLU A 238 -17.36 43.18 6.90
N ALA A 239 -18.55 42.68 6.55
CA ALA A 239 -19.29 41.73 7.38
C ALA A 239 -18.51 40.42 7.58
N PHE A 240 -17.88 39.90 6.53
CA PHE A 240 -17.03 38.71 6.60
C PHE A 240 -15.79 38.94 7.48
N GLN A 241 -15.09 40.05 7.30
CA GLN A 241 -13.92 40.37 8.12
C GLN A 241 -14.29 40.60 9.59
N LYS A 242 -15.46 41.20 9.85
CA LYS A 242 -15.99 41.34 11.22
C LYS A 242 -16.27 39.96 11.83
N GLY A 243 -16.97 39.09 11.11
CA GLY A 243 -17.27 37.73 11.56
C GLY A 243 -16.04 36.84 11.78
N LEU A 244 -14.93 37.10 11.08
CA LEU A 244 -13.64 36.43 11.32
C LEU A 244 -12.96 36.92 12.60
N ARG A 245 -13.12 38.18 12.98
CA ARG A 245 -12.52 38.76 14.18
C ARG A 245 -13.23 38.31 15.45
N GLU A 246 -14.55 38.18 15.42
CA GLU A 246 -15.39 37.84 16.58
C GLU A 246 -15.03 36.51 17.27
N ARG A 247 -14.43 35.53 16.58
CA ARG A 247 -14.07 34.23 17.17
C ARG A 247 -12.59 34.07 17.50
N VAL A 248 -11.74 35.01 17.03
CA VAL A 248 -10.31 35.02 17.35
C VAL A 248 -10.09 35.55 18.78
N ASP A 249 -11.01 36.37 19.30
CA ASP A 249 -10.93 36.97 20.63
C ASP A 249 -11.53 36.10 21.76
N ASP A 250 -12.25 35.02 21.42
CA ASP A 250 -13.07 34.24 22.39
C ASP A 250 -12.50 32.84 22.70
N ALA A 251 -11.34 32.50 22.13
CA ALA A 251 -10.68 31.23 22.39
C ALA A 251 -9.66 31.40 23.51
N ASN A 252 -9.63 30.45 24.44
CA ASN A 252 -8.61 30.32 25.46
C ASN A 252 -7.30 29.84 24.78
N VAL A 253 -6.67 30.72 23.99
CA VAL A 253 -5.66 30.41 22.95
C VAL A 253 -4.34 29.92 23.53
N ASP A 254 -4.08 30.07 24.84
CA ASP A 254 -2.76 29.76 25.40
C ASP A 254 -2.54 28.28 25.76
N THR A 255 -3.56 27.42 25.69
CA THR A 255 -3.47 26.01 26.10
C THR A 255 -3.38 24.99 24.97
N ILE A 256 -3.51 25.41 23.71
CA ILE A 256 -3.54 24.53 22.53
C ILE A 256 -2.31 24.70 21.63
N SER A 257 -1.93 23.63 20.91
CA SER A 257 -0.77 23.61 20.00
C SER A 257 -0.96 24.52 18.77
N ILE A 258 0.15 24.86 18.10
CA ILE A 258 0.12 25.70 16.89
C ILE A 258 -0.70 25.05 15.76
N ASP A 259 -0.60 23.73 15.59
CA ASP A 259 -1.36 23.00 14.56
C ASP A 259 -2.86 23.02 14.84
N GLU A 260 -3.26 22.90 16.12
CA GLU A 260 -4.67 23.00 16.52
C GLU A 260 -5.22 24.42 16.30
N LYS A 261 -4.42 25.45 16.59
CA LYS A 261 -4.78 26.85 16.28
C LYS A 261 -5.00 27.05 14.79
N TYR A 262 -4.11 26.48 13.95
CA TYR A 262 -4.23 26.58 12.50
C TYR A 262 -5.48 25.89 11.98
N GLU A 263 -5.79 24.67 12.45
CA GLU A 263 -7.01 23.95 12.05
C GLU A 263 -8.28 24.67 12.50
N MET A 264 -8.30 25.23 13.72
CA MET A 264 -9.41 26.07 14.20
C MET A 264 -9.63 27.28 13.30
N PHE A 265 -8.55 28.00 12.95
CA PHE A 265 -8.60 29.14 12.05
C PHE A 265 -9.12 28.75 10.66
N VAL A 266 -8.58 27.69 10.06
CA VAL A 266 -8.98 27.20 8.74
C VAL A 266 -10.45 26.76 8.73
N SER A 267 -10.91 26.10 9.80
CA SER A 267 -12.30 25.69 9.96
C SER A 267 -13.24 26.90 10.01
N HIS A 268 -12.90 27.89 10.85
CA HIS A 268 -13.70 29.11 10.99
C HIS A 268 -13.72 29.95 9.71
N LEU A 269 -12.58 30.07 9.02
CA LEU A 269 -12.47 30.73 7.72
C LEU A 269 -13.42 30.10 6.70
N LYS A 270 -13.44 28.76 6.63
CA LYS A 270 -14.34 28.02 5.73
C LYS A 270 -15.81 28.21 6.10
N GLU A 271 -16.14 28.25 7.39
CA GLU A 271 -17.50 28.49 7.88
C GLU A 271 -18.01 29.88 7.47
N LYS A 272 -17.26 30.94 7.80
CA LYS A 272 -17.65 32.32 7.43
C LYS A 272 -17.66 32.54 5.92
N ALA A 273 -16.73 31.93 5.19
CA ALA A 273 -16.75 32.02 3.73
C ALA A 273 -18.00 31.39 3.13
N ARG A 274 -18.56 30.36 3.77
CA ARG A 274 -19.84 29.76 3.37
C ARG A 274 -21.01 30.70 3.65
N GLU A 275 -21.08 31.27 4.85
CA GLU A 275 -22.16 32.20 5.22
C GLU A 275 -22.30 33.37 4.23
N HIS A 276 -21.17 34.01 3.87
CA HIS A 276 -21.20 35.23 3.06
C HIS A 276 -21.12 34.98 1.55
N PHE A 277 -20.40 33.94 1.12
CA PHE A 277 -20.00 33.79 -0.29
C PHE A 277 -20.49 32.53 -0.99
N ILE A 278 -21.46 31.77 -0.44
CA ILE A 278 -22.08 30.67 -1.20
C ILE A 278 -22.67 31.18 -2.53
N LEU A 279 -22.34 30.49 -3.63
CA LEU A 279 -23.00 30.64 -4.94
C LEU A 279 -24.44 30.10 -4.85
N ASP A 280 -25.41 31.00 -4.98
CA ASP A 280 -26.80 30.61 -5.17
C ASP A 280 -27.06 30.25 -6.64
N LYS A 281 -27.04 28.95 -6.93
CA LYS A 281 -27.29 28.42 -8.29
C LYS A 281 -28.72 28.71 -8.79
N LYS A 282 -29.71 28.98 -7.92
CA LYS A 282 -31.08 29.30 -8.33
C LYS A 282 -31.20 30.73 -8.87
N VAL A 283 -30.51 31.68 -8.24
CA VAL A 283 -30.50 33.10 -8.65
C VAL A 283 -29.78 33.29 -10.00
N ASN A 284 -28.65 32.61 -10.22
CA ASN A 284 -27.92 32.70 -11.48
C ASN A 284 -28.64 32.03 -12.67
N ARG A 285 -29.50 31.03 -12.42
CA ARG A 285 -30.35 30.43 -13.46
C ARG A 285 -31.47 31.38 -13.92
N LYS A 286 -32.05 32.18 -13.01
CA LYS A 286 -33.02 33.24 -13.37
C LYS A 286 -32.37 34.37 -14.17
N LYS A 287 -31.18 34.82 -13.78
CA LYS A 287 -30.43 35.84 -14.54
C LYS A 287 -30.12 35.40 -15.97
N ARG A 288 -29.72 34.14 -16.20
CA ARG A 288 -29.47 33.62 -17.56
C ARG A 288 -30.71 33.52 -18.45
N MET A 289 -31.91 33.41 -17.87
CA MET A 289 -33.16 33.37 -18.63
C MET A 289 -33.71 34.75 -18.95
N ALA A 290 -33.29 35.80 -18.22
CA ALA A 290 -33.71 37.18 -18.47
C ALA A 290 -32.92 37.89 -19.59
N TYR A 291 -31.86 37.24 -20.12
CA TYR A 291 -31.03 37.72 -21.23
C TYR A 291 -31.18 36.85 -22.50
N ARG A 292 -32.27 36.08 -22.60
CA ARG A 292 -32.73 35.40 -23.82
C ARG A 292 -34.09 35.97 -24.19
#